data_AF-A0A831UIN6-F1
#
_entry.id   AF-A0A831UIN6-F1
#
_cell.length_a   1.000
_cell.length_b   1.000
_cell.length_c   1.000
_cell.angle_alpha   90.00
_cell.angle_beta   90.00
_cell.angle_gamma   90.00
#
_symmetry.space_group_name_H-M   'P 1'
#
loop_
_entity.id
_entity.type
_entity.pdbx_description
1 polymer ?
#
loop_
_entity_poly.entity_id
_entity_poly.type
_entity_poly.pdbx_seq_one_letter_code
_entity_poly.pdbx_strand_id
1 'polypeptide(L)'
;MLERISEWLQRIRGAKQEIVVYQRETGCICFEVPLFVDRDAPPPDFFYELLSSGLSWCWASVRQYPTAEDSPVRGLPEERPPTMLTPDNVQLLSEEFRELDSGEKGRTIFLFGVDSDSVLGLLDPRTLHSALRAFAEREAPPIRLVFLRVGDSVNKYIFVPHEPIDQVKRLLYAWGIDSNALYKARPYKALGVVRLECLHSLPGHPEENIGGE
;
A
#
# COMPACT_ATOMS: atom_id res chain seq x y z
N MET A 1 16.12 -13.76 16.12
CA MET A 1 14.89 -13.18 15.52
C MET A 1 14.71 -11.73 15.95
N LEU A 2 14.75 -11.42 17.27
CA LEU A 2 14.72 -10.03 17.79
C LEU A 2 15.87 -9.13 17.32
N GLU A 3 17.07 -9.68 17.10
CA GLU A 3 18.23 -8.89 16.65
C GLU A 3 18.09 -8.35 15.22
N ARG A 4 17.46 -9.08 14.29
CA ARG A 4 17.25 -8.64 12.90
C ARG A 4 16.20 -7.53 12.74
N ILE A 5 15.17 -7.55 13.59
CA ILE A 5 14.17 -6.47 13.70
C ILE A 5 14.88 -5.16 14.07
N SER A 6 15.87 -5.24 14.97
CA SER A 6 16.63 -4.07 15.40
C SER A 6 17.51 -3.48 14.30
N GLU A 7 18.11 -4.29 13.43
CA GLU A 7 19.00 -3.80 12.35
C GLU A 7 18.24 -3.08 11.23
N TRP A 8 17.07 -3.59 10.83
CA TRP A 8 16.21 -2.90 9.85
C TRP A 8 15.63 -1.60 10.41
N LEU A 9 15.12 -1.63 11.65
CA LEU A 9 14.63 -0.42 12.33
C LEU A 9 15.74 0.61 12.55
N GLN A 10 16.95 0.18 12.92
CA GLN A 10 18.10 1.08 13.07
C GLN A 10 18.59 1.63 11.73
N ARG A 11 18.46 0.88 10.62
CA ARG A 11 18.76 1.38 9.27
C ARG A 11 17.74 2.40 8.77
N ILE A 12 16.45 2.15 8.96
CA ILE A 12 15.38 3.11 8.65
C ILE A 12 15.54 4.39 9.48
N ARG A 13 15.83 4.26 10.78
CA ARG A 13 15.98 5.41 11.69
C ARG A 13 17.32 6.14 11.56
N GLY A 14 18.37 5.46 11.07
CA GLY A 14 19.72 6.00 10.92
C GLY A 14 19.96 6.72 9.58
N ALA A 15 19.27 6.31 8.52
CA ALA A 15 19.18 7.09 7.30
C ALA A 15 18.23 8.27 7.55
N LYS A 16 18.64 9.48 7.19
CA LYS A 16 17.77 10.67 7.25
C LYS A 16 16.70 10.53 6.15
N GLN A 17 15.69 9.69 6.37
CA GLN A 17 14.62 9.44 5.41
C GLN A 17 13.82 10.73 5.24
N GLU A 18 13.78 11.26 4.02
CA GLU A 18 12.97 12.43 3.71
C GLU A 18 11.51 12.01 3.55
N ILE A 19 10.83 11.78 4.67
CA ILE A 19 9.39 11.51 4.69
C ILE A 19 8.65 12.82 4.37
N VAL A 20 7.72 12.74 3.41
CA VAL A 20 6.85 13.84 3.02
C VAL A 20 5.43 13.51 3.45
N VAL A 21 4.78 14.45 4.13
CA VAL A 21 3.36 14.35 4.47
C VAL A 21 2.55 15.23 3.52
N TYR A 22 1.55 14.63 2.90
CA TYR A 22 0.60 15.27 2.00
C TYR A 22 -0.72 15.50 2.74
N GLN A 23 -1.03 16.77 3.00
CA GLN A 23 -2.12 17.17 3.88
C GLN A 23 -3.28 17.83 3.12
N ARG A 24 -4.48 17.71 3.68
CA ARG A 24 -5.70 18.40 3.27
C ARG A 24 -6.59 18.61 4.49
N GLU A 25 -7.64 19.42 4.36
CA GLU A 25 -8.53 19.71 5.49
C GLU A 25 -9.52 18.57 5.78
N THR A 26 -9.97 17.86 4.75
CA THR A 26 -10.98 16.80 4.86
C THR A 26 -10.55 15.57 4.08
N GLY A 27 -10.71 14.39 4.67
CA GLY A 27 -10.35 13.13 4.01
C GLY A 27 -8.94 12.68 4.36
N CYS A 28 -8.55 11.47 3.96
CA CYS A 28 -7.27 10.88 4.37
C CYS A 28 -6.05 11.74 3.99
N ILE A 29 -4.98 11.67 4.79
CA ILE A 29 -3.66 12.20 4.46
C ILE A 29 -2.79 11.09 3.86
N CYS A 30 -1.64 11.46 3.30
CA CYS A 30 -0.69 10.48 2.76
C CYS A 30 0.73 10.76 3.25
N PHE A 31 1.45 9.70 3.63
CA PHE A 31 2.89 9.73 3.81
C PHE A 31 3.58 9.12 2.59
N GLU A 32 4.53 9.84 2.01
CA GLU A 32 5.46 9.32 1.02
C GLU A 32 6.76 8.93 1.73
N VAL A 33 7.09 7.63 1.67
CA VAL A 33 8.17 7.03 2.46
C VAL A 33 9.06 6.12 1.63
N PRO A 34 10.40 6.23 1.72
CA PRO A 34 11.32 5.26 1.15
C PRO A 34 11.43 4.03 2.08
N LEU A 35 10.33 3.28 2.20
CA LEU A 35 10.18 2.22 3.23
C LEU A 35 11.18 1.06 3.06
N PHE A 36 11.61 0.80 1.83
CA PHE A 36 12.57 -0.26 1.51
C PHE A 36 13.86 0.38 0.99
N VAL A 37 15.00 -0.07 1.52
CA VAL A 37 16.33 0.47 1.21
C VAL A 37 16.73 0.16 -0.23
N ASP A 38 16.31 -1.00 -0.72
CA ASP A 38 16.52 -1.47 -2.10
C ASP A 38 15.17 -1.44 -2.85
N ARG A 39 15.19 -1.38 -4.19
CA ARG A 39 13.99 -1.54 -5.04
C ARG A 39 13.32 -2.91 -4.88
N ASP A 40 13.97 -3.79 -4.15
CA ASP A 40 13.62 -5.17 -3.88
C ASP A 40 12.40 -5.33 -2.97
N ALA A 41 12.01 -6.60 -2.80
CA ALA A 41 10.91 -7.01 -1.97
C ALA A 41 11.04 -6.50 -0.52
N PRO A 42 9.90 -6.30 0.17
CA PRO A 42 9.88 -6.03 1.61
C PRO A 42 10.64 -7.12 2.36
N PRO A 43 11.31 -6.78 3.49
CA PRO A 43 11.87 -7.81 4.35
C PRO A 43 10.76 -8.75 4.83
N PRO A 44 11.05 -10.04 5.10
CA PRO A 44 10.03 -10.99 5.54
C PRO A 44 9.17 -10.50 6.72
N ASP A 45 9.79 -9.77 7.65
CA ASP A 45 9.14 -9.22 8.84
C ASP A 45 8.00 -8.25 8.51
N PHE A 46 8.07 -7.55 7.36
CA PHE A 46 6.98 -6.67 6.90
C PHE A 46 5.65 -7.42 6.79
N PHE A 47 5.65 -8.62 6.21
CA PHE A 47 4.42 -9.39 6.04
C PHE A 47 3.88 -9.93 7.38
N TYR A 48 4.78 -10.28 8.30
CA TYR A 48 4.40 -10.67 9.66
C TYR A 48 3.80 -9.50 10.44
N GLU A 49 4.31 -8.29 10.26
CA GLU A 49 3.73 -7.07 10.84
C GLU A 49 2.30 -6.83 10.34
N LEU A 50 2.03 -7.05 9.04
CA LEU A 50 0.66 -6.97 8.51
C LEU A 50 -0.26 -7.98 9.21
N LEU A 51 0.14 -9.25 9.24
CA LEU A 51 -0.67 -10.33 9.84
C LEU A 51 -0.89 -10.18 11.35
N SER A 52 0.03 -9.52 12.06
CA SER A 52 -0.04 -9.32 13.52
C SER A 52 -0.54 -7.93 13.92
N SER A 53 -0.92 -7.07 12.97
CA SER A 53 -1.30 -5.68 13.26
C SER A 53 -2.62 -5.52 14.01
N GLY A 54 -3.45 -6.57 14.04
CA GLY A 54 -4.83 -6.51 14.52
C GLY A 54 -5.82 -5.92 13.51
N LEU A 55 -5.37 -5.65 12.27
CA LEU A 55 -6.23 -5.39 11.12
C LEU A 55 -6.39 -6.68 10.31
N SER A 56 -7.49 -6.78 9.57
CA SER A 56 -7.53 -7.68 8.42
C SER A 56 -6.98 -6.98 7.19
N TRP A 57 -6.41 -7.77 6.28
CA TRP A 57 -5.79 -7.23 5.07
C TRP A 57 -6.34 -7.90 3.84
N CYS A 58 -6.60 -7.10 2.81
CA CYS A 58 -6.69 -7.60 1.45
C CYS A 58 -5.73 -6.82 0.56
N TRP A 59 -5.36 -7.42 -0.57
CA TRP A 59 -4.48 -6.80 -1.54
C TRP A 59 -4.97 -7.01 -2.97
N ALA A 60 -4.63 -6.06 -3.82
CA ALA A 60 -4.81 -6.17 -5.26
C ALA A 60 -3.50 -5.73 -5.93
N SER A 61 -3.21 -6.26 -7.12
CA SER A 61 -2.00 -5.89 -7.84
C SER A 61 -2.19 -5.98 -9.35
N VAL A 62 -1.38 -5.21 -10.08
CA VAL A 62 -1.38 -5.20 -11.54
C VAL A 62 0.04 -4.99 -12.06
N ARG A 63 0.40 -5.70 -13.13
CA ARG A 63 1.58 -5.38 -13.94
C ARG A 63 1.17 -4.56 -15.16
N GLN A 64 2.02 -3.64 -15.59
CA GLN A 64 1.72 -2.77 -16.72
C GLN A 64 2.06 -3.43 -18.06
N TYR A 65 3.12 -4.24 -18.09
CA TYR A 65 3.59 -4.95 -19.28
C TYR A 65 3.67 -6.46 -19.00
N PRO A 66 3.83 -7.31 -20.04
CA PRO A 66 4.10 -8.72 -19.86
C PRO A 66 5.29 -8.96 -18.92
N THR A 67 5.29 -10.08 -18.19
CA THR A 67 6.39 -10.46 -17.29
C THR A 67 7.72 -10.50 -18.04
N ALA A 68 8.79 -9.95 -17.46
CA ALA A 68 10.13 -9.96 -18.04
C ALA A 68 10.65 -11.39 -18.21
N GLU A 69 11.48 -11.64 -19.23
CA GLU A 69 12.14 -12.94 -19.38
C GLU A 69 13.06 -13.23 -18.18
N ASP A 70 13.81 -12.26 -17.67
CA ASP A 70 14.70 -12.43 -16.53
C ASP A 70 14.03 -12.22 -15.17
N SER A 71 12.69 -12.09 -15.14
CA SER A 71 11.98 -11.90 -13.88
C SER A 71 12.22 -13.06 -12.92
N PRO A 72 12.55 -12.80 -11.64
CA PRO A 72 12.79 -13.85 -10.64
C PRO A 72 11.52 -14.63 -10.28
N VAL A 73 10.35 -14.13 -10.67
CA VAL A 73 9.05 -14.75 -10.45
C VAL A 73 8.31 -14.79 -11.79
N ARG A 74 7.68 -15.93 -12.10
CA ARG A 74 6.91 -16.11 -13.33
C ARG A 74 5.59 -16.81 -13.02
N GLY A 75 4.59 -16.64 -13.90
CA GLY A 75 3.30 -17.34 -13.82
C GLY A 75 2.26 -16.66 -12.93
N LEU A 76 2.51 -15.44 -12.45
CA LEU A 76 1.50 -14.63 -11.79
C LEU A 76 0.47 -14.10 -12.82
N PRO A 77 -0.79 -13.87 -12.40
CA PRO A 77 -1.77 -13.24 -13.29
C PRO A 77 -1.39 -11.77 -13.55
N GLU A 78 -1.86 -11.22 -14.66
CA GLU A 78 -1.61 -9.81 -15.01
C GLU A 78 -2.25 -8.89 -13.98
N GLU A 79 -3.51 -9.18 -13.68
CA GLU A 79 -4.30 -8.54 -12.65
C GLU A 79 -4.63 -9.53 -11.55
N ARG A 80 -4.43 -9.11 -10.30
CA ARG A 80 -4.93 -9.82 -9.13
C ARG A 80 -6.12 -9.04 -8.55
N PRO A 81 -7.32 -9.62 -8.53
CA PRO A 81 -8.46 -9.02 -7.84
C PRO A 81 -8.21 -8.98 -6.33
N PRO A 82 -8.95 -8.15 -5.58
CA PRO A 82 -8.86 -8.10 -4.13
C PRO A 82 -8.85 -9.50 -3.50
N THR A 83 -7.74 -9.85 -2.86
CA THR A 83 -7.49 -11.15 -2.26
C THR A 83 -7.19 -10.96 -0.78
N MET A 84 -7.83 -11.72 0.11
CA MET A 84 -7.56 -11.64 1.55
C MET A 84 -6.17 -12.19 1.88
N LEU A 85 -5.36 -11.43 2.60
CA LEU A 85 -4.06 -11.87 3.11
C LEU A 85 -4.27 -12.81 4.28
N THR A 86 -3.63 -13.98 4.19
CA THR A 86 -3.65 -15.06 5.18
C THR A 86 -2.24 -15.59 5.35
N PRO A 87 -1.95 -16.29 6.46
CA PRO A 87 -0.65 -16.95 6.63
C PRO A 87 -0.26 -17.85 5.44
N ASP A 88 -1.24 -18.51 4.83
CA ASP A 88 -1.02 -19.47 3.75
C ASP A 88 -0.65 -18.83 2.40
N ASN A 89 -0.94 -17.53 2.21
CA ASN A 89 -0.69 -16.83 0.95
C ASN A 89 0.28 -15.64 1.05
N VAL A 90 0.97 -15.47 2.20
CA VAL A 90 2.03 -14.45 2.35
C VAL A 90 3.10 -14.59 1.28
N GLN A 91 3.51 -15.83 0.97
CA GLN A 91 4.55 -16.08 -0.01
C GLN A 91 4.15 -15.58 -1.41
N LEU A 92 2.86 -15.72 -1.77
CA LEU A 92 2.32 -15.21 -3.01
C LEU A 92 2.42 -13.69 -3.08
N LEU A 93 2.03 -12.98 -2.01
CA LEU A 93 2.20 -11.52 -1.94
C LEU A 93 3.68 -11.13 -2.04
N SER A 94 4.58 -11.84 -1.35
CA SER A 94 6.02 -11.59 -1.42
C SER A 94 6.57 -11.74 -2.84
N GLU A 95 6.10 -12.75 -3.58
CA GLU A 95 6.41 -12.96 -4.99
C GLU A 95 5.92 -11.81 -5.88
N GLU A 96 4.74 -11.25 -5.61
CA GLU A 96 4.24 -10.09 -6.35
C GLU A 96 5.10 -8.83 -6.16
N PHE A 97 5.71 -8.66 -4.98
CA PHE A 97 6.68 -7.59 -4.75
C PHE A 97 7.99 -7.80 -5.53
N ARG A 98 8.28 -9.01 -6.00
CA ARG A 98 9.51 -9.37 -6.71
C ARG A 98 9.33 -9.51 -8.21
N GLU A 99 8.10 -9.64 -8.70
CA GLU A 99 7.84 -9.73 -10.13
C GLU A 99 8.26 -8.43 -10.83
N LEU A 100 8.88 -8.60 -11.98
CA LEU A 100 9.30 -7.54 -12.90
C LEU A 100 8.60 -7.74 -14.23
N ASP A 101 8.09 -6.66 -14.80
CA ASP A 101 7.60 -6.64 -16.17
C ASP A 101 8.74 -6.40 -17.18
N SER A 102 8.45 -6.53 -18.47
CA SER A 102 9.43 -6.37 -19.55
C SER A 102 10.08 -4.98 -19.62
N GLY A 103 9.56 -3.99 -18.89
CA GLY A 103 10.20 -2.69 -18.70
C GLY A 103 11.11 -2.63 -17.47
N GLU A 104 11.41 -3.78 -16.87
CA GLU A 104 12.11 -3.95 -15.58
C GLU A 104 11.38 -3.26 -14.41
N LYS A 105 10.07 -3.03 -14.53
CA LYS A 105 9.28 -2.38 -13.49
C LYS A 105 8.59 -3.40 -12.61
N GLY A 106 8.54 -3.10 -11.31
CA GLY A 106 7.77 -3.88 -10.35
C GLY A 106 6.26 -3.76 -10.57
N ARG A 107 5.47 -4.63 -9.93
CA ARG A 107 4.02 -4.51 -9.92
C ARG A 107 3.56 -3.28 -9.13
N THR A 108 2.46 -2.68 -9.57
CA THR A 108 1.68 -1.78 -8.71
C THR A 108 0.90 -2.64 -7.73
N ILE A 109 1.05 -2.38 -6.43
CA ILE A 109 0.46 -3.17 -5.34
C ILE A 109 -0.31 -2.25 -4.42
N PHE A 110 -1.55 -2.62 -4.15
CA PHE A 110 -2.43 -2.00 -3.17
C PHE A 110 -2.62 -2.96 -2.00
N LEU A 111 -2.36 -2.51 -0.78
CA LEU A 111 -2.71 -3.21 0.44
C LEU A 111 -3.71 -2.38 1.22
N PHE A 112 -4.83 -2.99 1.60
CA PHE A 112 -5.90 -2.35 2.36
C PHE A 112 -5.94 -2.95 3.76
N GLY A 113 -5.57 -2.16 4.76
CA GLY A 113 -5.75 -2.50 6.16
C GLY A 113 -7.14 -2.08 6.60
N VAL A 114 -7.95 -3.05 7.04
CA VAL A 114 -9.39 -2.90 7.24
C VAL A 114 -9.83 -3.45 8.59
N ASP A 115 -11.02 -3.04 9.04
CA ASP A 115 -11.66 -3.62 10.21
C ASP A 115 -11.80 -5.14 10.05
N SER A 116 -11.52 -5.90 11.12
CA SER A 116 -11.39 -7.38 11.08
C SER A 116 -12.58 -8.08 10.45
N ASP A 117 -13.77 -7.56 10.69
CA ASP A 117 -15.03 -8.21 10.33
C ASP A 117 -15.50 -7.81 8.92
N SER A 118 -14.77 -6.91 8.23
CA SER A 118 -15.17 -6.30 6.97
C SER A 118 -14.42 -6.82 5.74
N VAL A 119 -13.32 -7.55 5.91
CA VAL A 119 -12.42 -7.93 4.81
C VAL A 119 -13.11 -8.75 3.72
N LEU A 120 -14.00 -9.68 4.09
CA LEU A 120 -14.71 -10.52 3.13
C LEU A 120 -15.63 -9.71 2.21
N GLY A 121 -16.28 -8.67 2.73
CA GLY A 121 -17.13 -7.78 1.93
C GLY A 121 -16.33 -6.94 0.94
N LEU A 122 -15.07 -6.65 1.25
CA LEU A 122 -14.17 -5.85 0.40
C LEU A 122 -13.44 -6.69 -0.66
N LEU A 123 -13.69 -7.99 -0.74
CA LEU A 123 -13.20 -8.81 -1.85
C LEU A 123 -14.00 -8.55 -3.14
N ASP A 124 -15.21 -8.01 -3.02
CA ASP A 124 -15.99 -7.50 -4.15
C ASP A 124 -15.44 -6.13 -4.61
N PRO A 125 -15.02 -5.99 -5.89
CA PRO A 125 -14.41 -4.75 -6.38
C PRO A 125 -15.30 -3.50 -6.26
N ARG A 126 -16.62 -3.64 -6.39
CA ARG A 126 -17.55 -2.51 -6.29
C ARG A 126 -17.63 -2.01 -4.84
N THR A 127 -17.72 -2.94 -3.90
CA THR A 127 -17.73 -2.65 -2.46
C THR A 127 -16.42 -2.03 -2.02
N LEU A 128 -15.28 -2.56 -2.48
CA LEU A 128 -13.96 -1.98 -2.22
C LEU A 128 -13.85 -0.55 -2.77
N HIS A 129 -14.27 -0.31 -4.01
CA HIS A 129 -14.23 1.01 -4.61
C HIS A 129 -15.10 2.03 -3.84
N SER A 130 -16.31 1.63 -3.44
CA SER A 130 -17.18 2.47 -2.59
C SER A 130 -16.54 2.78 -1.23
N ALA A 131 -15.90 1.79 -0.61
CA ALA A 131 -15.20 1.97 0.66
C ALA A 131 -13.98 2.88 0.51
N LEU A 132 -13.21 2.75 -0.57
CA LEU A 132 -12.07 3.61 -0.87
C LEU A 132 -12.48 5.05 -1.10
N ARG A 133 -13.57 5.29 -1.84
CA ARG A 133 -14.10 6.65 -2.01
C ARG A 133 -14.51 7.24 -0.66
N ALA A 134 -15.22 6.48 0.17
CA ALA A 134 -15.65 6.94 1.49
C ALA A 134 -14.46 7.21 2.44
N PHE A 135 -13.41 6.39 2.37
CA PHE A 135 -12.17 6.57 3.11
C PHE A 135 -11.39 7.81 2.63
N ALA A 136 -11.25 7.96 1.31
CA ALA A 136 -10.58 9.10 0.71
C ALA A 136 -11.29 10.40 1.08
N GLU A 137 -12.60 10.51 0.90
CA GLU A 137 -13.31 11.78 1.09
C GLU A 137 -13.62 12.09 2.56
N ARG A 138 -13.90 11.07 3.37
CA ARG A 138 -14.52 11.23 4.70
C ARG A 138 -13.85 10.42 5.80
N GLU A 139 -12.74 9.73 5.51
CA GLU A 139 -12.03 8.87 6.48
C GLU A 139 -12.92 7.76 7.06
N ALA A 140 -13.98 7.39 6.31
CA ALA A 140 -14.98 6.47 6.80
C ALA A 140 -14.48 5.01 6.76
N PRO A 141 -14.85 4.19 7.78
CA PRO A 141 -14.61 2.75 7.74
C PRO A 141 -15.32 2.09 6.55
N PRO A 142 -14.92 0.86 6.15
CA PRO A 142 -14.07 -0.08 6.90
C PRO A 142 -12.55 0.04 6.68
N ILE A 143 -12.10 0.87 5.76
CA ILE A 143 -10.66 1.03 5.48
C ILE A 143 -10.03 1.92 6.55
N ARG A 144 -8.90 1.48 7.09
CA ARG A 144 -8.13 2.18 8.13
C ARG A 144 -6.77 2.65 7.64
N LEU A 145 -6.23 1.96 6.64
CA LEU A 145 -4.97 2.31 6.00
C LEU A 145 -4.96 1.78 4.55
N VAL A 146 -4.37 2.53 3.64
CA VAL A 146 -4.01 2.04 2.31
C VAL A 146 -2.50 2.19 2.13
N PHE A 147 -1.82 1.10 1.81
CA PHE A 147 -0.44 1.12 1.33
C PHE A 147 -0.47 0.96 -0.19
N LEU A 148 0.28 1.82 -0.86
CA LEU A 148 0.42 1.82 -2.31
C LEU A 148 1.90 1.81 -2.70
N ARG A 149 2.25 0.81 -3.51
CA ARG A 149 3.48 0.79 -4.32
C ARG A 149 3.09 1.04 -5.77
N VAL A 150 3.69 2.04 -6.41
CA VAL A 150 3.54 2.30 -7.85
C VAL A 150 4.77 1.79 -8.58
N GLY A 151 4.63 0.73 -9.37
CA GLY A 151 5.75 0.17 -10.13
C GLY A 151 6.96 -0.22 -9.26
N ASP A 152 8.16 0.19 -9.69
CA ASP A 152 9.42 0.10 -8.94
C ASP A 152 9.79 1.39 -8.20
N SER A 153 8.84 2.32 -7.99
CA SER A 153 9.09 3.56 -7.26
C SER A 153 9.74 3.27 -5.92
N VAL A 154 10.83 3.98 -5.62
CA VAL A 154 11.52 3.92 -4.32
C VAL A 154 10.53 4.24 -3.21
N ASN A 155 9.72 5.28 -3.43
CA ASN A 155 8.76 5.74 -2.46
C ASN A 155 7.48 4.90 -2.48
N LYS A 156 6.95 4.67 -1.29
CA LYS A 156 5.66 4.05 -1.02
C LYS A 156 4.73 5.11 -0.46
N TYR A 157 3.44 4.95 -0.73
CA TYR A 157 2.42 5.92 -0.35
C TYR A 157 1.48 5.29 0.66
N ILE A 158 1.43 5.86 1.86
CA ILE A 158 0.66 5.34 2.99
C ILE A 158 -0.46 6.32 3.30
N PHE A 159 -1.69 5.96 2.96
CA PHE A 159 -2.88 6.76 3.21
C PHE A 159 -3.52 6.36 4.52
N VAL A 160 -3.79 7.35 5.38
CA VAL A 160 -4.37 7.15 6.72
C VAL A 160 -5.33 8.29 7.05
N PRO A 161 -6.29 8.10 7.97
CA PRO A 161 -7.07 9.21 8.49
C PRO A 161 -6.17 10.20 9.24
N HIS A 162 -6.66 11.40 9.50
CA HIS A 162 -5.96 12.39 10.31
C HIS A 162 -5.71 11.89 11.73
N GLU A 163 -6.64 11.11 12.26
CA GLU A 163 -6.55 10.46 13.57
C GLU A 163 -6.60 8.94 13.41
N PRO A 164 -5.46 8.27 13.16
CA PRO A 164 -5.43 6.82 13.02
C PRO A 164 -5.73 6.12 14.34
N ILE A 165 -6.38 4.97 14.23
CA ILE A 165 -6.55 4.05 15.37
C ILE A 165 -5.21 3.49 15.83
N ASP A 166 -5.14 2.98 17.06
CA ASP A 166 -3.87 2.55 17.67
C ASP A 166 -3.16 1.44 16.89
N GLN A 167 -3.90 0.55 16.24
CA GLN A 167 -3.36 -0.48 15.34
C GLN A 167 -2.55 0.16 14.21
N VAL A 168 -3.10 1.20 13.58
CA VAL A 168 -2.44 1.93 12.50
C VAL A 168 -1.28 2.75 13.03
N LYS A 169 -1.42 3.42 14.18
CA LYS A 169 -0.31 4.15 14.82
C LYS A 169 0.90 3.25 15.10
N ARG A 170 0.66 2.02 15.59
CA ARG A 170 1.73 1.02 15.82
C ARG A 170 2.42 0.61 14.53
N LEU A 171 1.67 0.37 13.45
CA LEU A 171 2.24 0.05 12.13
C LEU A 171 3.08 1.20 11.59
N LEU A 172 2.54 2.42 11.59
CA LEU A 172 3.26 3.61 11.16
C LEU A 172 4.59 3.75 11.93
N TYR A 173 4.55 3.59 13.25
CA TYR A 173 5.74 3.64 14.09
C TYR A 173 6.77 2.54 13.76
N ALA A 174 6.31 1.31 13.50
CA ALA A 174 7.16 0.21 13.04
C ALA A 174 7.82 0.52 11.69
N TRP A 175 7.10 1.24 10.81
CA TRP A 175 7.58 1.70 9.52
C TRP A 175 8.44 2.98 9.57
N GLY A 176 8.76 3.47 10.77
CA GLY A 176 9.57 4.68 10.95
C GLY A 176 8.80 5.99 10.78
N ILE A 177 7.48 5.93 10.68
CA ILE A 177 6.58 7.09 10.65
C ILE A 177 6.12 7.39 12.08
N ASP A 178 6.75 8.38 12.72
CA ASP A 178 6.42 8.89 14.04
C ASP A 178 5.46 10.09 13.91
N SER A 179 4.31 9.99 14.57
CA SER A 179 3.32 11.07 14.61
C SER A 179 3.82 12.37 15.25
N ASN A 180 4.89 12.30 16.06
CA ASN A 180 5.48 13.47 16.73
C ASN A 180 6.62 14.11 15.91
N ALA A 181 7.04 13.49 14.80
CA ALA A 181 8.12 14.01 13.98
C ALA A 181 7.64 15.16 13.08
N LEU A 182 8.55 16.10 12.82
CA LEU A 182 8.32 17.16 11.84
C LEU A 182 8.68 16.67 10.44
N TYR A 183 7.66 16.47 9.61
CA TYR A 183 7.81 16.10 8.22
C TYR A 183 7.73 17.28 7.28
N LYS A 184 8.30 17.12 6.09
CA LYS A 184 8.09 18.06 4.99
C LYS A 184 6.63 17.98 4.57
N ALA A 185 5.88 19.06 4.76
CA ALA A 185 4.47 19.12 4.39
C ALA A 185 4.28 19.60 2.95
N ARG A 186 3.35 18.98 2.23
CA ARG A 186 2.88 19.39 0.90
C ARG A 186 1.35 19.33 0.85
N PRO A 187 0.70 20.13 0.00
CA PRO A 187 -0.74 20.01 -0.19
C PRO A 187 -1.06 18.67 -0.89
N TYR A 188 -2.15 18.01 -0.51
CA TYR A 188 -2.56 16.70 -1.03
C TYR A 188 -2.68 16.66 -2.56
N LYS A 189 -3.09 17.76 -3.18
CA LYS A 189 -3.14 17.90 -4.65
C LYS A 189 -1.78 17.69 -5.34
N ALA A 190 -0.66 17.86 -4.63
CA ALA A 190 0.68 17.63 -5.15
C ALA A 190 1.03 16.16 -5.37
N LEU A 191 0.21 15.21 -4.88
CA LEU A 191 0.32 13.78 -5.19
C LEU A 191 0.02 13.47 -6.68
N GLY A 192 -0.66 14.37 -7.39
CA GLY A 192 -0.98 14.18 -8.81
C GLY A 192 -1.81 12.92 -9.06
N VAL A 193 -1.26 12.00 -9.86
CA VAL A 193 -1.92 10.75 -10.28
C VAL A 193 -1.95 9.68 -9.18
N VAL A 194 -1.17 9.84 -8.11
CA VAL A 194 -1.09 8.87 -7.00
C VAL A 194 -2.19 9.10 -5.96
N ARG A 195 -2.94 10.20 -6.06
CA ARG A 195 -4.11 10.46 -5.20
C ARG A 195 -5.10 9.31 -5.25
N LEU A 196 -5.67 8.92 -4.10
CA LEU A 196 -6.65 7.82 -4.06
C LEU A 196 -7.82 8.03 -5.03
N GLU A 197 -8.26 9.27 -5.21
CA GLU A 197 -9.36 9.66 -6.09
C GLU A 197 -9.04 9.44 -7.58
N CYS A 198 -7.75 9.36 -7.94
CA CYS A 198 -7.27 9.11 -9.29
C CYS A 198 -6.96 7.63 -9.55
N LEU A 199 -7.05 6.76 -8.53
CA LEU A 199 -6.83 5.33 -8.66
C LEU A 199 -8.08 4.66 -9.24
N HIS A 200 -8.33 4.89 -10.52
CA HIS A 200 -9.49 4.36 -11.25
C HIS A 200 -9.36 2.87 -11.61
N SER A 201 -8.15 2.31 -11.50
CA SER A 201 -7.78 0.98 -11.99
C SER A 201 -7.46 0.02 -10.85
N LEU A 202 -8.43 -0.21 -9.96
CA LEU A 202 -8.38 -1.42 -9.13
C LEU A 202 -8.66 -2.62 -10.03
N PRO A 203 -7.83 -3.68 -9.97
CA PRO A 203 -8.06 -4.92 -10.71
C PRO A 203 -9.50 -5.43 -10.54
N GLY A 204 -10.16 -5.77 -11.66
CA GLY A 204 -11.54 -6.25 -11.66
C GLY A 204 -12.63 -5.16 -11.65
N HIS A 205 -12.29 -3.88 -11.82
CA HIS A 205 -13.27 -2.85 -12.14
C HIS A 205 -13.62 -2.91 -13.64
N PRO A 206 -14.89 -3.05 -14.05
CA PRO A 206 -15.25 -2.82 -15.44
C PRO A 206 -15.00 -1.33 -15.73
N GLU A 207 -14.24 -0.99 -16.77
CA GLU A 207 -14.09 0.40 -17.19
C GLU A 207 -15.49 1.03 -17.29
N GLU A 208 -15.81 1.96 -16.39
CA GLU A 208 -16.88 2.90 -16.68
C GLU A 208 -16.33 3.71 -17.84
N ASN A 209 -16.84 3.43 -19.05
CA ASN A 209 -16.67 4.26 -20.22
C ASN A 209 -16.82 5.72 -19.79
N ILE A 210 -15.68 6.41 -19.63
CA ILE A 210 -15.67 7.87 -19.58
C ILE A 210 -15.94 8.26 -21.03
N GLY A 211 -17.23 8.33 -21.36
CA GLY A 211 -17.70 8.86 -22.62
C GLY A 211 -17.07 10.23 -22.80
N GLY A 212 -16.27 10.35 -23.85
CA GLY A 212 -15.84 11.65 -24.35
C GLY A 212 -17.07 12.44 -24.75
N GLU A 213 -17.18 13.63 -24.19
CA GLU A 213 -17.72 14.79 -24.91
C GLU A 213 -16.55 15.60 -25.46
#